data_AF-A0A803MJK5-F1
#
_entry.id   AF-A0A803MJK5-F1
#
_cell.length_a   1.000
_cell.length_b   1.000
_cell.length_c   1.000
_cell.angle_alpha   90.00
_cell.angle_beta   90.00
_cell.angle_gamma   90.00
#
_symmetry.space_group_name_H-M   'P 1'
#
loop_
_entity.id
_entity.type
_entity.pdbx_description
1 polymer ?
#
loop_
_entity_poly.entity_id
_entity_poly.type
_entity_poly.pdbx_seq_one_letter_code
_entity_poly.pdbx_strand_id
1 'polypeptide(L)'
;MGEEVLDNNMSKLSSSSSLSPHFILVHGVSHGAWCWYKVRALLETSGCSVTCIDLKGSGIEPSDPNFVVSFHDYNHPLVDLLTSLPNQEKVILVGHSAGGISVTEAIHKFPEKIEAAVYVGATMLKLGFHSDQDVKDGAPDLSEYGEAYDLGFGLGMDQPPTSAIIKKELQRKILYQMTSIEDSTLAAMLLRPFPLAITKAQSEEGKDSERVARIYIKTLEDRVIKAEQQDAMIKR
;
A
#
# COMPACT_ATOMS: atom_id res chain seq x y z
N MET A 1 -35.34 -32.13 5.81
CA MET A 1 -35.92 -32.24 7.17
C MET A 1 -34.78 -32.27 8.15
N GLY A 2 -34.76 -31.31 9.06
CA GLY A 2 -33.71 -31.08 10.04
C GLY A 2 -33.89 -29.66 10.55
N GLU A 3 -34.80 -29.48 11.51
CA GLU A 3 -34.98 -28.23 12.24
C GLU A 3 -33.91 -28.15 13.33
N GLU A 4 -33.10 -27.09 13.32
CA GLU A 4 -32.34 -26.68 14.52
C GLU A 4 -33.19 -25.67 15.28
N VAL A 5 -33.62 -26.08 16.47
CA VAL A 5 -34.21 -25.24 17.50
C VAL A 5 -33.05 -24.63 18.28
N LEU A 6 -32.86 -23.31 18.19
CA LEU A 6 -31.94 -22.59 19.06
C LEU A 6 -32.73 -21.79 20.10
N ASP A 7 -32.47 -22.16 21.34
CA ASP A 7 -33.09 -21.68 22.56
C ASP A 7 -32.72 -20.21 22.81
N ASN A 8 -33.74 -19.37 22.90
CA ASN A 8 -33.63 -17.96 23.24
C ASN A 8 -33.39 -17.85 24.75
N ASN A 9 -32.14 -17.80 25.20
CA ASN A 9 -31.74 -17.09 26.42
C ASN A 9 -30.21 -17.15 26.64
N MET A 10 -29.50 -16.15 26.10
CA MET A 10 -28.27 -15.70 26.75
C MET A 10 -28.28 -14.18 26.83
N SER A 11 -28.80 -13.75 27.97
CA SER A 11 -28.81 -12.38 28.48
C SER A 11 -27.45 -11.72 28.39
N LYS A 12 -27.46 -10.47 27.92
CA LYS A 12 -26.71 -9.32 28.42
C LYS A 12 -25.61 -9.68 29.43
N LEU A 13 -24.39 -9.85 28.94
CA LEU A 13 -23.19 -9.50 29.68
C LEU A 13 -22.51 -8.35 28.92
N SER A 14 -22.21 -7.30 29.66
CA SER A 14 -21.52 -6.10 29.22
C SER A 14 -20.24 -6.43 28.45
N SER A 15 -20.22 -6.19 27.14
CA SER A 15 -18.97 -5.84 26.46
C SER A 15 -18.91 -4.32 26.44
N SER A 16 -17.90 -3.73 27.07
CA SER A 16 -17.37 -2.46 26.58
C SER A 16 -17.32 -2.56 25.05
N SER A 17 -17.95 -1.64 24.32
CA SER A 17 -17.91 -1.63 22.86
C SER A 17 -16.46 -1.41 22.42
N SER A 18 -15.66 -2.48 22.32
CA SER A 18 -14.44 -2.45 21.55
C SER A 18 -14.91 -2.21 20.12
N LEU A 19 -14.71 -1.00 19.63
CA LEU A 19 -14.96 -0.66 18.23
C LEU A 19 -14.28 -1.73 17.38
N SER A 20 -14.99 -2.23 16.36
CA SER A 20 -14.42 -3.14 15.37
C SER A 20 -13.16 -2.48 14.78
N PRO A 21 -12.00 -3.16 14.77
CA PRO A 21 -10.79 -2.59 14.20
C PRO A 21 -11.02 -2.18 12.75
N HIS A 22 -10.60 -0.96 12.41
CA HIS A 22 -10.74 -0.41 11.07
C HIS A 22 -9.39 -0.44 10.35
N PHE A 23 -9.29 -1.26 9.30
CA PHE A 23 -8.12 -1.35 8.44
C PHE A 23 -8.26 -0.43 7.23
N ILE A 24 -7.22 0.35 6.94
CA ILE A 24 -7.08 1.05 5.66
C ILE A 24 -5.93 0.39 4.89
N LEU A 25 -6.25 -0.18 3.72
CA LEU A 25 -5.32 -0.94 2.89
C LEU A 25 -4.84 -0.09 1.71
N VAL A 26 -3.52 0.13 1.66
CA VAL A 26 -2.82 0.99 0.70
C VAL A 26 -1.98 0.13 -0.25
N HIS A 27 -2.32 0.18 -1.54
CA HIS A 27 -1.65 -0.62 -2.57
C HIS A 27 -0.24 -0.08 -2.91
N GLY A 28 0.54 -0.90 -3.63
CA GLY A 28 1.83 -0.49 -4.21
C GLY A 28 1.68 0.15 -5.59
N VAL A 29 2.79 0.55 -6.20
CA VAL A 29 2.79 1.13 -7.56
C VAL A 29 2.08 0.24 -8.58
N SER A 30 1.45 0.87 -9.58
CA SER A 30 0.66 0.25 -10.66
C SER A 30 -0.63 -0.46 -10.27
N HIS A 31 -0.85 -0.72 -8.98
CA HIS A 31 -2.03 -1.41 -8.49
C HIS A 31 -3.14 -0.44 -8.11
N GLY A 32 -4.19 -0.95 -7.48
CA GLY A 32 -5.29 -0.19 -6.90
C GLY A 32 -5.91 -0.99 -5.75
N ALA A 33 -6.97 -0.46 -5.15
CA ALA A 33 -7.79 -1.09 -4.12
C ALA A 33 -8.19 -2.54 -4.47
N TRP A 34 -8.37 -2.82 -5.76
CA TRP A 34 -8.73 -4.14 -6.28
C TRP A 34 -7.75 -5.25 -5.87
N CYS A 35 -6.46 -4.96 -5.61
CA CYS A 35 -5.50 -5.99 -5.23
C CYS A 35 -5.79 -6.59 -3.85
N TRP A 36 -6.59 -5.90 -3.03
CA TRP A 36 -6.93 -6.31 -1.67
C TRP A 36 -8.21 -7.15 -1.57
N TYR A 37 -8.91 -7.45 -2.67
CA TYR A 37 -10.27 -8.00 -2.63
C TYR A 37 -10.40 -9.29 -1.77
N LYS A 38 -9.42 -10.20 -1.83
CA LYS A 38 -9.38 -11.42 -1.00
C LYS A 38 -9.11 -11.10 0.48
N VAL A 39 -8.15 -10.24 0.77
CA VAL A 39 -7.78 -9.85 2.14
C VAL A 39 -8.93 -9.09 2.80
N ARG A 40 -9.55 -8.17 2.06
CA ARG A 40 -10.75 -7.45 2.48
C ARG A 40 -11.85 -8.43 2.91
N ALA A 41 -12.19 -9.39 2.05
CA ALA A 41 -13.23 -10.38 2.36
C ALA A 41 -12.93 -11.17 3.64
N LEU A 42 -11.67 -11.56 3.86
CA LEU A 42 -11.24 -12.29 5.06
C LEU A 42 -11.32 -11.43 6.33
N LEU A 43 -10.86 -10.17 6.27
CA LEU A 43 -10.92 -9.23 7.39
C LEU A 43 -12.37 -8.86 7.76
N GLU A 44 -13.22 -8.57 6.76
CA GLU A 44 -14.65 -8.30 6.97
C GLU A 44 -15.37 -9.51 7.57
N THR A 45 -15.07 -10.73 7.11
CA THR A 45 -15.62 -11.97 7.69
C THR A 45 -15.16 -12.19 9.13
N SER A 46 -14.00 -11.64 9.50
CA SER A 46 -13.47 -11.66 10.87
C SER A 46 -14.03 -10.55 11.76
N GLY A 47 -15.00 -9.77 11.26
CA GLY A 47 -15.66 -8.70 12.00
C GLY A 47 -14.90 -7.38 12.03
N CYS A 48 -13.92 -7.19 11.14
CA CYS A 48 -13.18 -5.93 10.99
C CYS A 48 -13.86 -5.01 9.96
N SER A 49 -13.70 -3.70 10.12
CA SER A 49 -14.06 -2.73 9.09
C SER A 49 -12.87 -2.53 8.15
N VAL A 50 -13.11 -2.44 6.85
CA VAL A 50 -12.01 -2.37 5.86
C VAL A 50 -12.30 -1.32 4.80
N THR A 51 -11.37 -0.38 4.64
CA THR A 51 -11.33 0.56 3.52
C THR A 51 -10.13 0.24 2.63
N CYS A 52 -10.38 -0.10 1.38
CA CYS A 52 -9.33 -0.23 0.36
C CYS A 52 -9.35 1.03 -0.49
N ILE A 53 -8.23 1.73 -0.60
CA ILE A 53 -8.17 3.02 -1.31
C ILE A 53 -7.46 2.89 -2.65
N ASP A 54 -7.85 3.72 -3.61
CA ASP A 54 -7.06 4.01 -4.81
C ASP A 54 -6.31 5.33 -4.58
N LEU A 55 -4.98 5.31 -4.71
CA LEU A 55 -4.16 6.52 -4.74
C LEU A 55 -4.33 7.24 -6.10
N LYS A 56 -3.90 8.50 -6.20
CA LYS A 56 -4.12 9.29 -7.41
C LYS A 56 -3.43 8.65 -8.62
N GLY A 57 -4.13 8.54 -9.75
CA GLY A 57 -3.66 7.83 -10.94
C GLY A 57 -3.71 6.29 -10.85
N SER A 58 -4.27 5.73 -9.77
CA SER A 58 -4.23 4.29 -9.50
C SER A 58 -5.62 3.66 -9.55
N GLY A 59 -5.69 2.34 -9.74
CA GLY A 59 -6.96 1.60 -9.81
C GLY A 59 -8.01 2.26 -10.71
N ILE A 60 -9.16 2.66 -10.14
CA ILE A 60 -10.23 3.37 -10.85
C ILE A 60 -10.24 4.89 -10.61
N GLU A 61 -9.24 5.45 -9.91
CA GLU A 61 -9.12 6.90 -9.72
C GLU A 61 -8.87 7.57 -11.10
N PRO A 62 -9.66 8.59 -11.48
CA PRO A 62 -9.75 9.06 -12.87
C PRO A 62 -8.54 9.84 -13.39
N SER A 63 -7.62 10.27 -12.53
CA SER A 63 -6.46 11.05 -12.95
C SER A 63 -5.53 10.22 -13.82
N ASP A 64 -4.87 10.83 -14.80
CA ASP A 64 -3.82 10.16 -15.58
C ASP A 64 -2.49 10.21 -14.80
N PRO A 65 -1.83 9.06 -14.54
CA PRO A 65 -0.53 8.98 -13.87
C PRO A 65 0.53 9.91 -14.44
N ASN A 66 0.48 10.20 -15.75
CA ASN A 66 1.43 11.05 -16.42
C ASN A 66 1.45 12.50 -15.91
N PHE A 67 0.36 12.95 -15.29
CA PHE A 67 0.20 14.31 -14.78
C PHE A 67 0.20 14.40 -13.25
N VAL A 68 0.50 13.29 -12.55
CA VAL A 68 0.71 13.30 -11.10
C VAL A 68 2.16 13.67 -10.83
N VAL A 69 2.39 14.95 -10.55
CA VAL A 69 3.74 15.56 -10.56
C VAL A 69 4.48 15.52 -9.22
N SER A 70 3.81 15.14 -8.12
CA SER A 70 4.41 15.08 -6.78
C SER A 70 3.88 13.90 -5.97
N PHE A 71 4.69 13.44 -5.02
CA PHE A 71 4.28 12.41 -4.06
C PHE A 71 3.11 12.87 -3.17
N HIS A 72 3.09 14.15 -2.80
CA HIS A 72 1.96 14.73 -2.07
C HIS A 72 0.65 14.61 -2.86
N ASP A 73 0.67 14.90 -4.16
CA ASP A 73 -0.50 14.76 -5.03
C ASP A 73 -0.92 13.29 -5.21
N TYR A 74 0.06 12.38 -5.29
CA TYR A 74 -0.20 10.93 -5.32
C TYR A 74 -0.99 10.45 -4.08
N ASN A 75 -0.63 10.96 -2.90
CA ASN A 75 -1.22 10.57 -1.62
C ASN A 75 -2.47 11.34 -1.20
N HIS A 76 -2.93 12.30 -2.00
CA HIS A 76 -4.10 13.12 -1.66
C HIS A 76 -5.33 12.28 -1.23
N PRO A 77 -5.69 11.16 -1.89
CA PRO A 77 -6.82 10.33 -1.45
C PRO A 77 -6.66 9.75 -0.05
N LEU A 78 -5.44 9.35 0.35
CA LEU A 78 -5.18 8.84 1.70
C LEU A 78 -5.25 9.96 2.74
N VAL A 79 -4.68 11.13 2.42
CA VAL A 79 -4.69 12.31 3.29
C VAL A 79 -6.12 12.79 3.53
N ASP A 80 -6.95 12.87 2.48
CA ASP A 80 -8.36 13.23 2.57
C ASP A 80 -9.13 12.24 3.45
N LEU A 81 -8.91 10.94 3.24
CA LEU A 81 -9.56 9.90 4.03
C LEU A 81 -9.22 10.04 5.52
N LEU A 82 -7.93 10.14 5.87
CA LEU A 82 -7.50 10.29 7.26
C LEU A 82 -8.00 11.60 7.88
N THR A 83 -8.00 12.71 7.13
CA THR A 83 -8.54 13.99 7.58
C THR A 83 -10.04 13.88 7.89
N SER A 84 -10.78 13.11 7.09
CA SER A 84 -12.22 12.91 7.27
C SER A 84 -12.60 12.02 8.46
N LEU A 85 -11.66 11.24 9.02
CA LEU A 85 -11.93 10.38 10.16
C LEU A 85 -12.35 11.19 11.40
N PRO A 86 -13.35 10.74 12.18
CA PRO A 86 -13.68 11.32 13.49
C PRO A 86 -12.46 11.44 14.41
N ASN A 87 -12.42 12.47 15.25
CA ASN A 87 -11.26 12.75 16.12
C ASN A 87 -10.90 11.62 17.12
N GLN A 88 -11.86 10.75 17.44
CA GLN A 88 -11.67 9.64 18.38
C GLN A 88 -11.42 8.30 17.67
N GLU A 89 -11.53 8.27 16.34
CA GLU A 89 -11.32 7.06 15.56
C GLU A 89 -9.82 6.88 15.26
N LYS A 90 -9.34 5.65 15.47
CA LYS A 90 -8.01 5.23 15.03
C LYS A 90 -8.14 4.06 14.08
N VAL A 91 -7.19 3.98 13.15
CA VAL A 91 -7.15 2.96 12.12
C VAL A 91 -5.84 2.19 12.16
N ILE A 92 -5.87 0.98 11.62
CA ILE A 92 -4.68 0.19 11.31
C ILE A 92 -4.36 0.43 9.83
N LEU A 93 -3.24 1.09 9.56
CA LEU A 93 -2.77 1.28 8.18
C LEU A 93 -2.00 0.05 7.73
N VAL A 94 -2.28 -0.41 6.50
CA VAL A 94 -1.54 -1.52 5.88
C VAL A 94 -1.03 -1.07 4.53
N GLY A 95 0.29 -1.03 4.35
CA GLY A 95 0.94 -0.66 3.10
C GLY A 95 1.64 -1.86 2.48
N HIS A 96 1.41 -2.10 1.19
CA HIS A 96 2.15 -3.10 0.40
C HIS A 96 3.14 -2.42 -0.55
N SER A 97 4.36 -2.96 -0.68
CA SER A 97 5.39 -2.43 -1.58
C SER A 97 5.58 -0.92 -1.37
N ALA A 98 5.53 -0.10 -2.42
CA ALA A 98 5.64 1.35 -2.34
C ALA A 98 4.52 2.04 -1.52
N GLY A 99 3.39 1.35 -1.26
CA GLY A 99 2.36 1.84 -0.36
C GLY A 99 2.86 2.04 1.08
N GLY A 100 3.96 1.37 1.46
CA GLY A 100 4.66 1.62 2.72
C GLY A 100 5.15 3.05 2.86
N ILE A 101 5.53 3.72 1.76
CA ILE A 101 5.99 5.11 1.79
C ILE A 101 4.82 6.04 2.14
N SER A 102 3.64 5.79 1.57
CA SER A 102 2.41 6.53 1.89
C SER A 102 1.96 6.29 3.33
N VAL A 103 2.12 5.06 3.85
CA VAL A 103 1.89 4.75 5.26
C VAL A 103 2.85 5.52 6.17
N THR A 104 4.15 5.56 5.84
CA THR A 104 5.13 6.37 6.59
C THR A 104 4.77 7.85 6.59
N GLU A 105 4.41 8.43 5.44
CA GLU A 105 4.00 9.84 5.39
C GLU A 105 2.76 10.10 6.28
N ALA A 106 1.79 9.18 6.23
CA ALA A 106 0.60 9.26 7.09
C ALA A 106 0.93 9.18 8.58
N ILE A 107 1.91 8.37 9.00
CA ILE A 107 2.39 8.31 10.39
C ILE A 107 2.94 9.66 10.84
N HIS A 108 3.69 10.35 9.98
CA HIS A 108 4.23 11.67 10.32
C HIS A 108 3.16 12.76 10.34
N LYS A 109 2.13 12.69 9.50
CA LYS A 109 1.06 13.70 9.43
C LYS A 109 -0.07 13.49 10.43
N PHE A 110 -0.42 12.24 10.71
CA PHE A 110 -1.63 11.86 11.48
C PHE A 110 -1.36 10.78 12.53
N PRO A 111 -0.30 10.88 13.36
CA PRO A 111 0.03 9.83 14.33
C PRO A 111 -1.10 9.57 15.33
N GLU A 112 -1.99 10.54 15.59
CA GLU A 112 -3.14 10.44 16.50
C GLU A 112 -4.30 9.62 15.94
N LYS A 113 -4.36 9.47 14.61
CA LYS A 113 -5.38 8.67 13.93
C LYS A 113 -4.92 7.24 13.62
N ILE A 114 -3.67 6.91 13.92
CA ILE A 114 -3.10 5.61 13.56
C ILE A 114 -2.83 4.81 14.84
N GLU A 115 -3.50 3.67 14.96
CA GLU A 115 -3.28 2.72 16.05
C GLU A 115 -2.03 1.88 15.82
N ALA A 116 -1.87 1.36 14.61
CA ALA A 116 -0.70 0.62 14.17
C ALA A 116 -0.50 0.76 12.65
N ALA A 117 0.74 0.57 12.22
CA ALA A 117 1.13 0.55 10.82
C ALA A 117 1.76 -0.81 10.47
N VAL A 118 1.23 -1.45 9.42
CA VAL A 118 1.65 -2.76 8.94
C VAL A 118 2.27 -2.60 7.54
N TYR A 119 3.48 -3.11 7.37
CA TYR A 119 4.26 -3.06 6.15
C TYR A 119 4.37 -4.48 5.57
N VAL A 120 3.74 -4.74 4.43
CA VAL A 120 3.73 -6.06 3.78
C VAL A 120 4.65 -6.05 2.58
N GLY A 121 5.84 -6.68 2.68
CA GLY A 121 6.85 -6.62 1.62
C GLY A 121 7.06 -5.19 1.11
N ALA A 122 7.10 -4.23 2.04
CA ALA A 122 6.91 -2.81 1.74
C ALA A 122 8.15 -1.98 2.05
N THR A 123 8.24 -0.82 1.40
CA THR A 123 9.28 0.18 1.69
C THR A 123 9.00 0.82 3.05
N MET A 124 9.80 0.50 4.06
CA MET A 124 9.69 1.00 5.43
C MET A 124 10.90 1.89 5.77
N LEU A 125 11.09 2.96 5.00
CA LEU A 125 12.10 3.98 5.26
C LEU A 125 11.54 5.03 6.21
N LYS A 126 12.32 5.52 7.17
CA LYS A 126 11.86 6.48 8.19
C LYS A 126 11.30 7.78 7.57
N LEU A 127 11.99 8.37 6.59
CA LEU A 127 11.58 9.64 5.97
C LEU A 127 11.42 9.54 4.45
N GLY A 128 11.34 8.33 3.88
CA GLY A 128 11.41 8.12 2.42
C GLY A 128 12.84 8.22 1.88
N PHE A 129 12.99 8.67 0.63
CA PHE A 129 14.24 8.66 -0.13
C PHE A 129 15.06 9.94 0.07
N HIS A 130 15.85 10.02 1.14
CA HIS A 130 16.72 11.17 1.45
C HIS A 130 18.18 10.96 1.07
N SER A 131 18.61 9.71 0.85
CA SER A 131 19.98 9.34 0.55
C SER A 131 20.07 8.22 -0.49
N ASP A 132 21.24 8.04 -1.10
CA ASP A 132 21.49 6.92 -2.02
C ASP A 132 21.31 5.56 -1.31
N GLN A 133 21.59 5.50 -0.01
CA GLN A 133 21.37 4.29 0.79
C GLN A 133 19.88 4.01 0.97
N ASP A 134 19.03 5.03 1.06
CA ASP A 134 17.57 4.85 1.07
C ASP A 134 17.06 4.31 -0.25
N VAL A 135 17.60 4.80 -1.38
CA VAL A 135 17.26 4.27 -2.71
C VAL A 135 17.67 2.80 -2.81
N LYS A 136 18.89 2.46 -2.38
CA LYS A 136 19.40 1.08 -2.38
C LYS A 136 18.53 0.14 -1.53
N ASP A 137 18.10 0.59 -0.36
CA ASP A 137 17.34 -0.26 0.58
C ASP A 137 15.85 -0.32 0.24
N GLY A 138 15.26 0.75 -0.28
CA GLY A 138 13.81 0.89 -0.39
C GLY A 138 13.22 0.85 -1.80
N ALA A 139 14.01 1.11 -2.85
CA ALA A 139 13.53 1.08 -4.23
C ALA A 139 13.58 -0.35 -4.81
N PRO A 140 12.62 -0.75 -5.66
CA PRO A 140 12.66 -2.05 -6.32
C PRO A 140 13.95 -2.30 -7.11
N ASP A 141 14.58 -3.46 -6.91
CA ASP A 141 15.74 -3.91 -7.69
C ASP A 141 15.31 -4.92 -8.75
N LEU A 142 15.14 -4.43 -9.99
CA LEU A 142 14.79 -5.25 -11.15
C LEU A 142 15.96 -5.45 -12.13
N SER A 143 17.20 -5.22 -11.68
CA SER A 143 18.40 -5.28 -12.54
C SER A 143 18.57 -6.62 -13.27
N GLU A 144 18.13 -7.72 -12.66
CA GLU A 144 18.14 -9.07 -13.25
C GLU A 144 17.26 -9.24 -14.49
N TYR A 145 16.30 -8.32 -14.69
CA TYR A 145 15.33 -8.36 -15.79
C TYR A 145 15.67 -7.38 -16.92
N GLY A 146 16.83 -6.70 -16.86
CA GLY A 146 17.27 -5.72 -17.85
C GLY A 146 16.36 -4.48 -17.89
N GLU A 147 15.98 -4.05 -19.09
CA GLU A 147 15.01 -2.96 -19.26
C GLU A 147 13.59 -3.45 -18.89
N ALA A 148 13.28 -3.41 -17.60
CA ALA A 148 12.04 -3.99 -17.06
C ALA A 148 10.78 -3.11 -17.22
N TYR A 149 10.94 -1.84 -17.62
CA TYR A 149 9.86 -0.86 -17.64
C TYR A 149 9.54 -0.36 -19.05
N ASP A 150 8.25 -0.15 -19.31
CA ASP A 150 7.77 0.79 -20.33
C ASP A 150 7.59 2.16 -19.68
N LEU A 151 8.09 3.21 -20.34
CA LEU A 151 8.10 4.58 -19.83
C LEU A 151 7.04 5.44 -20.51
N GLY A 152 6.32 6.23 -19.72
CA GLY A 152 5.39 7.24 -20.20
C GLY A 152 6.03 8.63 -20.22
N PHE A 153 5.79 9.38 -21.29
CA PHE A 153 6.35 10.72 -21.53
C PHE A 153 5.24 11.77 -21.61
N GLY A 154 4.51 11.96 -20.50
CA GLY A 154 3.35 12.85 -20.43
C GLY A 154 3.61 14.31 -20.79
N LEU A 155 4.86 14.77 -20.63
CA LEU A 155 5.29 16.14 -20.94
C LEU A 155 5.99 16.25 -22.31
N GLY A 156 5.96 15.19 -23.13
CA GLY A 156 6.62 15.10 -24.43
C GLY A 156 7.89 14.25 -24.43
N MET A 157 8.27 13.74 -25.61
CA MET A 157 9.39 12.80 -25.78
C MET A 157 10.77 13.41 -25.47
N ASP A 158 10.89 14.73 -25.53
CA ASP A 158 12.13 15.46 -25.21
C ASP A 158 12.27 15.79 -23.72
N GLN A 159 11.29 15.41 -22.90
CA GLN A 159 11.28 15.59 -21.45
C GLN A 159 11.58 14.26 -20.73
N PRO A 160 12.00 14.31 -19.45
CA PRO A 160 12.12 13.10 -18.64
C PRO A 160 10.78 12.34 -18.57
N PRO A 161 10.81 11.00 -18.43
CA PRO A 161 9.60 10.21 -18.28
C PRO A 161 8.83 10.63 -17.03
N THR A 162 7.51 10.61 -17.11
CA THR A 162 6.60 10.98 -16.02
C THR A 162 5.96 9.79 -15.34
N SER A 163 5.84 8.66 -16.05
CA SER A 163 5.29 7.42 -15.50
C SER A 163 6.07 6.21 -15.99
N ALA A 164 5.87 5.07 -15.33
CA ALA A 164 6.44 3.80 -15.72
C ALA A 164 5.47 2.65 -15.43
N ILE A 165 5.61 1.53 -16.12
CA ILE A 165 4.94 0.27 -15.83
C ILE A 165 5.87 -0.89 -16.12
N ILE A 166 5.83 -1.95 -15.32
CA ILE A 166 6.59 -3.16 -15.63
C ILE A 166 6.04 -3.76 -16.93
N LYS A 167 6.95 -4.11 -17.86
CA LYS A 167 6.61 -4.70 -19.17
C LYS A 167 5.71 -5.92 -19.02
N LYS A 168 4.73 -6.05 -19.91
CA LYS A 168 3.64 -7.04 -19.79
C LYS A 168 4.15 -8.48 -19.68
N GLU A 169 5.20 -8.82 -20.44
CA GLU A 169 5.85 -10.13 -20.45
C GLU A 169 6.65 -10.45 -19.16
N LEU A 170 6.92 -9.44 -18.34
CA LEU A 170 7.61 -9.56 -17.06
C LEU A 170 6.66 -9.54 -15.86
N GLN A 171 5.47 -8.93 -15.98
CA GLN A 171 4.51 -8.76 -14.87
C GLN A 171 4.25 -10.06 -14.11
N ARG A 172 3.92 -11.16 -14.78
CA ARG A 172 3.70 -12.44 -14.08
C ARG A 172 4.98 -13.01 -13.47
N LYS A 173 6.12 -12.85 -14.14
CA LYS A 173 7.41 -13.40 -13.68
C LYS A 173 7.93 -12.69 -12.43
N ILE A 174 7.61 -11.41 -12.28
CA ILE A 174 8.13 -10.53 -11.22
C ILE A 174 7.10 -10.34 -10.10
N LEU A 175 5.84 -10.05 -10.44
CA LEU A 175 4.81 -9.64 -9.47
C LEU A 175 3.87 -10.78 -9.03
N TYR A 176 3.64 -11.78 -9.90
CA TYR A 176 2.61 -12.80 -9.72
C TYR A 176 3.14 -14.24 -9.89
N GLN A 177 4.42 -14.46 -9.58
CA GLN A 177 5.13 -15.72 -9.82
C GLN A 177 4.59 -16.89 -8.98
N MET A 178 4.00 -16.59 -7.82
CA MET A 178 3.39 -17.56 -6.92
C MET A 178 1.85 -17.49 -6.89
N THR A 179 1.26 -16.67 -7.76
CA THR A 179 -0.17 -16.40 -7.74
C THR A 179 -0.88 -17.27 -8.78
N SER A 180 -2.17 -17.55 -8.52
CA SER A 180 -3.06 -18.19 -9.48
C SER A 180 -3.04 -17.50 -10.85
N ILE A 181 -3.35 -18.25 -11.91
CA ILE A 181 -3.40 -17.65 -13.25
C ILE A 181 -4.55 -16.64 -13.34
N GLU A 182 -5.64 -16.90 -12.63
CA GLU A 182 -6.83 -16.05 -12.58
C GLU A 182 -6.51 -14.67 -12.02
N ASP A 183 -5.80 -14.59 -10.89
CA ASP A 183 -5.40 -13.31 -10.31
C ASP A 183 -4.35 -12.60 -11.18
N SER A 184 -3.41 -13.36 -11.77
CA SER A 184 -2.43 -12.78 -12.69
C SER A 184 -3.11 -12.21 -13.94
N THR A 185 -4.17 -12.85 -14.43
CA THR A 185 -4.99 -12.35 -15.55
C THR A 185 -5.77 -11.11 -15.14
N LEU A 186 -6.40 -11.12 -13.97
CA LEU A 186 -7.09 -9.96 -13.41
C LEU A 186 -6.14 -8.75 -13.32
N ALA A 187 -4.95 -8.96 -12.76
CA ALA A 187 -3.94 -7.92 -12.66
C ALA A 187 -3.53 -7.37 -14.03
N ALA A 188 -3.28 -8.24 -15.02
CA ALA A 188 -2.93 -7.80 -16.37
C ALA A 188 -4.03 -6.96 -17.06
N MET A 189 -5.28 -7.01 -16.57
CA MET A 189 -6.39 -6.18 -17.03
C MET A 189 -6.51 -4.85 -16.28
N LEU A 190 -5.94 -4.74 -15.07
CA LEU A 190 -6.16 -3.62 -14.15
C LEU A 190 -4.91 -2.80 -13.84
N LEU A 191 -3.72 -3.33 -14.08
CA LEU A 191 -2.45 -2.62 -13.87
C LEU A 191 -2.41 -1.34 -14.71
N ARG A 192 -1.99 -0.24 -14.10
CA ARG A 192 -1.81 1.08 -14.73
C ARG A 192 -0.36 1.54 -14.57
N PRO A 193 0.14 2.46 -15.40
CA PRO A 193 1.40 3.13 -15.12
C PRO A 193 1.37 3.81 -13.75
N PHE A 194 2.48 3.80 -13.02
CA PHE A 194 2.63 4.58 -11.79
C PHE A 194 3.38 5.88 -12.09
N PRO A 195 3.07 6.98 -11.38
CA PRO A 195 3.81 8.23 -11.54
C PRO A 195 5.21 8.12 -10.96
N LEU A 196 6.22 8.53 -11.72
CA LEU A 196 7.63 8.51 -11.27
C LEU A 196 7.90 9.51 -10.15
N ALA A 197 6.96 10.42 -9.86
CA ALA A 197 7.01 11.31 -8.70
C ALA A 197 7.20 10.56 -7.37
N ILE A 198 6.73 9.31 -7.26
CA ILE A 198 6.90 8.48 -6.06
C ILE A 198 8.37 8.15 -5.77
N THR A 199 9.24 8.16 -6.78
CA THR A 199 10.68 7.89 -6.60
C THR A 199 11.41 9.03 -5.86
N LYS A 200 10.76 10.19 -5.74
CA LYS A 200 11.23 11.36 -5.00
C LYS A 200 10.49 11.55 -3.68
N ALA A 201 9.77 10.53 -3.22
CA ALA A 201 8.97 10.61 -2.02
C ALA A 201 9.86 10.84 -0.79
N GLN A 202 9.58 11.93 -0.09
CA GLN A 202 10.26 12.38 1.12
C GLN A 202 9.19 12.84 2.11
N SER A 203 9.43 12.57 3.39
CA SER A 203 8.55 12.97 4.49
C SER A 203 9.32 13.81 5.48
N GLU A 204 8.63 14.78 6.09
CA GLU A 204 9.17 15.54 7.21
C GLU A 204 8.93 14.79 8.51
N GLU A 205 9.83 14.96 9.49
CA GLU A 205 9.69 14.30 10.78
C GLU A 205 8.52 14.90 11.57
N GLY A 206 7.41 14.17 11.59
CA GLY A 206 6.23 14.49 12.40
C GLY A 206 6.43 14.26 13.89
N LYS A 207 5.87 15.16 14.71
CA LYS A 207 5.82 15.00 16.18
C LYS A 207 5.09 13.72 16.55
N ASP A 208 5.59 13.01 17.55
CA ASP A 208 5.01 11.77 18.07
C ASP A 208 4.89 10.60 17.07
N SER A 209 5.48 10.70 15.88
CA SER A 209 5.48 9.61 14.88
C SER A 209 6.05 8.28 15.43
N GLU A 210 7.02 8.36 16.35
CA GLU A 210 7.62 7.19 17.00
C GLU A 210 6.68 6.43 17.95
N ARG A 211 5.52 7.01 18.32
CA ARG A 211 4.55 6.31 19.19
C ARG A 211 3.67 5.32 18.43
N VAL A 212 3.64 5.40 17.10
CA VAL A 212 2.85 4.50 16.27
C VAL A 212 3.59 3.15 16.19
N ALA A 213 2.91 2.07 16.60
CA ALA A 213 3.47 0.74 16.51
C ALA A 213 3.65 0.34 15.03
N ARG A 214 4.84 -0.16 14.67
CA ARG A 214 5.19 -0.59 13.32
C ARG A 214 5.39 -2.10 13.29
N ILE A 215 4.73 -2.76 12.34
CA ILE A 215 4.75 -4.21 12.15
C ILE A 215 5.22 -4.48 10.72
N TYR A 216 6.18 -5.37 10.54
CA TYR A 216 6.66 -5.78 9.21
C TYR A 216 6.30 -7.24 8.92
N ILE A 217 5.66 -7.48 7.78
CA ILE A 217 5.35 -8.81 7.25
C ILE A 217 6.28 -9.05 6.06
N LYS A 218 7.31 -9.86 6.29
CA LYS A 218 8.33 -10.18 5.29
C LYS A 218 7.79 -11.14 4.22
N THR A 219 8.05 -10.84 2.95
CA THR A 219 7.73 -11.70 1.80
C THR A 219 8.99 -12.44 1.35
N LEU A 220 9.06 -13.75 1.62
CA LEU A 220 10.31 -14.51 1.48
C LEU A 220 10.72 -14.81 0.03
N GLU A 221 9.76 -14.86 -0.88
CA GLU A 221 9.95 -15.22 -2.30
C GLU A 221 9.73 -13.99 -3.21
N ASP A 222 9.94 -12.79 -2.67
CA ASP A 222 9.72 -11.51 -3.34
C ASP A 222 10.79 -11.24 -4.40
N ARG A 223 10.36 -10.88 -5.61
CA ARG A 223 11.23 -10.58 -6.77
C ARG A 223 11.31 -9.08 -7.09
N VAL A 224 10.70 -8.24 -6.27
CA VAL A 224 10.63 -6.78 -6.41
C VAL A 224 11.46 -6.11 -5.32
N ILE A 225 11.15 -6.41 -4.05
CA ILE A 225 11.89 -5.93 -2.89
C ILE A 225 12.58 -7.13 -2.27
N LYS A 226 13.87 -7.30 -2.59
CA LYS A 226 14.63 -8.51 -2.24
C LYS A 226 14.70 -8.72 -0.73
N ALA A 227 14.88 -9.96 -0.29
CA ALA A 227 14.91 -10.30 1.13
C ALA A 227 15.95 -9.48 1.92
N GLU A 228 17.10 -9.19 1.31
CA GLU A 228 18.17 -8.38 1.88
C GLU A 228 17.76 -6.91 2.04
N GLN A 229 16.99 -6.36 1.09
CA GLN A 229 16.42 -5.02 1.16
C GLN A 229 15.41 -4.92 2.30
N GLN A 230 14.53 -5.92 2.43
CA GLN A 230 13.58 -6.01 3.55
C GLN A 230 14.31 -6.09 4.89
N ASP A 231 15.35 -6.94 5.01
CA ASP A 231 16.15 -7.05 6.24
C ASP A 231 16.91 -5.77 6.58
N ALA A 232 17.40 -5.04 5.59
CA ALA A 232 18.06 -3.75 5.80
C ALA A 232 17.09 -2.71 6.38
N MET A 233 15.86 -2.64 5.84
CA MET A 233 14.84 -1.72 6.36
C MET A 233 14.34 -2.10 7.75
N ILE A 234 14.21 -3.40 8.08
CA ILE A 234 13.77 -3.87 9.40
C ILE A 234 14.79 -3.55 10.50
N LYS A 235 16.09 -3.52 10.18
CA LYS A 235 17.18 -3.28 11.15
C LYS A 235 17.38 -1.81 11.53
N ARG A 236 16.79 -0.89 10.77
CA ARG A 236 16.89 0.56 11.01
C ARG A 236 15.93 1.00 12.11
#